data_AF-A0A9E2HK75-F1
#
_entry.id   AF-A0A9E2HK75-F1
#
_cell.length_a   1.000
_cell.length_b   1.000
_cell.length_c   1.000
_cell.angle_alpha   90.00
_cell.angle_beta   90.00
_cell.angle_gamma   90.00
#
_symmetry.space_group_name_H-M   'P 1'
#
loop_
_entity.id
_entity.type
_entity.pdbx_description
1 polymer ?
#
loop_
_entity_poly.entity_id
_entity_poly.type
_entity_poly.pdbx_seq_one_letter_code
_entity_poly.pdbx_strand_id
1 'polypeptide(L)' 'MADKPVPADPTKPMSPQAVDGAVVVHDPPEAAMNLTADAAEISGLRLIDAADKARKRF' A
#
# COMPACT_ATOMS: atom_id res chain seq x y z
N MET A 1 -23.70 9.57 3.97
CA MET A 1 -23.05 10.11 2.77
C MET A 1 -22.00 9.08 2.38
N ALA A 2 -22.08 8.50 1.19
CA ALA A 2 -21.07 7.54 0.74
C ALA A 2 -19.80 8.34 0.41
N ASP A 3 -18.76 8.20 1.24
CA ASP A 3 -17.42 8.68 0.91
C ASP A 3 -17.03 8.02 -0.42
N LYS A 4 -16.99 8.81 -1.49
CA LYS A 4 -16.44 8.34 -2.75
C LYS A 4 -14.96 8.03 -2.51
N PRO A 5 -14.44 6.87 -2.96
CA PRO A 5 -13.01 6.60 -2.89
C PRO A 5 -12.27 7.77 -3.55
N VAL A 6 -11.42 8.45 -2.78
CA VAL A 6 -10.54 9.47 -3.34
C VAL A 6 -9.53 8.73 -4.21
N PRO A 7 -9.37 9.10 -5.51
CA PRO A 7 -8.39 8.45 -6.36
C PRO A 7 -7.03 8.49 -5.69
N ALA A 8 -6.37 7.34 -5.57
CA ALA A 8 -5.02 7.26 -5.04
C ALA A 8 -4.14 8.21 -5.87
N ASP A 9 -3.53 9.19 -5.20
CA ASP A 9 -2.58 10.10 -5.83
C ASP A 9 -1.39 9.25 -6.30
N PRO A 10 -1.19 9.10 -7.63
CA PRO A 10 -0.23 8.14 -8.15
C PRO A 10 1.22 8.50 -7.82
N THR A 11 1.46 9.70 -7.25
CA THR A 11 2.79 10.20 -6.89
C THR A 11 3.16 9.96 -5.43
N LYS A 12 2.22 9.50 -4.59
CA LYS A 12 2.45 9.34 -3.14
C LYS A 12 2.87 7.92 -2.76
N PRO A 13 3.65 7.74 -1.68
CA PRO A 13 3.99 6.42 -1.19
C PRO A 13 2.76 5.61 -0.80
N MET A 14 2.81 4.30 -1.07
CA MET A 14 1.82 3.34 -0.62
C MET A 14 1.75 3.28 0.91
N SER A 15 0.57 2.91 1.42
CA SER A 15 0.31 2.70 2.84
C SER A 15 -0.27 1.30 3.09
N PRO A 16 0.53 0.24 2.88
CA PRO A 16 0.08 -1.13 3.08
C PRO A 16 -0.19 -1.43 4.56
N GLN A 17 -1.15 -2.31 4.82
CA GLN A 17 -1.53 -2.76 6.15
C GLN A 17 -1.44 -4.28 6.23
N ALA A 18 -0.84 -4.78 7.30
CA ALA A 18 -0.83 -6.21 7.58
C ALA A 18 -2.22 -6.65 8.09
N VAL A 19 -2.73 -7.73 7.53
CA VAL A 19 -3.90 -8.48 8.01
C VAL A 19 -3.50 -9.94 8.20
N ASP A 20 -4.40 -10.79 8.71
CA ASP A 20 -4.09 -12.19 9.02
C ASP A 20 -3.65 -12.97 7.77
N GLY A 21 -2.32 -13.07 7.59
CA GLY A 21 -1.67 -13.82 6.52
C GLY A 21 -1.54 -13.08 5.19
N ALA A 22 -1.95 -11.81 5.13
CA ALA A 22 -1.91 -11.03 3.90
C ALA A 22 -1.55 -9.56 4.16
N VAL A 23 -1.26 -8.84 3.07
CA VAL A 23 -1.03 -7.39 3.08
C VAL A 23 -2.11 -6.75 2.22
N VAL A 24 -2.83 -5.79 2.79
CA VAL A 24 -3.85 -5.00 2.08
C VAL A 24 -3.22 -3.66 1.68
N VAL A 25 -3.32 -3.33 0.40
CA VAL A 25 -3.08 -1.99 -0.12
C VAL A 25 -4.45 -1.41 -0.44
N HIS A 26 -4.83 -0.32 0.23
CA HIS A 26 -6.12 0.33 -0.02
C HIS A 26 -6.11 1.12 -1.32
N ASP A 27 -7.24 1.08 -2.03
CA ASP A 27 -7.46 1.76 -3.32
C ASP A 27 -6.30 1.57 -4.32
N PRO A 28 -5.86 0.32 -4.60
CA PRO A 28 -4.84 0.10 -5.61
C PRO A 28 -5.43 0.56 -6.95
N PRO A 29 -4.77 1.47 -7.67
CA PRO A 29 -5.30 1.92 -8.96
C PRO A 29 -5.39 0.72 -9.91
N GLU A 30 -6.50 0.65 -10.67
CA GLU A 30 -6.67 -0.36 -11.73
C GLU A 30 -5.62 -0.22 -12.85
N ALA A 31 -4.97 0.95 -12.92
CA ALA A 31 -3.91 1.28 -13.87
C ALA A 31 -2.52 1.30 -13.21
N ALA A 32 -1.48 1.24 -14.04
CA ALA A 32 -0.09 1.37 -13.59
C ALA A 32 0.12 2.66 -12.78
N MET A 33 0.75 2.53 -11.62
CA MET A 33 1.00 3.63 -10.68
C MET A 33 2.36 4.28 -10.97
N ASN A 34 2.38 5.59 -11.21
CA ASN A 34 3.60 6.34 -11.51
C ASN A 34 4.17 7.00 -10.25
N LEU A 35 4.85 6.20 -9.43
CA LEU A 35 5.55 6.69 -8.24
C LEU A 35 6.82 7.48 -8.61
N THR A 36 7.15 8.49 -7.81
CA THR A 36 8.51 9.04 -7.80
C THR A 36 9.49 7.99 -7.26
N ALA A 37 10.79 8.14 -7.52
CA ALA A 37 11.80 7.23 -7.00
C ALA A 37 11.73 7.10 -5.46
N ASP A 38 11.68 8.23 -4.75
CA ASP A 38 11.57 8.27 -3.29
C ASP A 38 10.26 7.62 -2.80
N ALA A 39 9.14 7.88 -3.49
CA ALA A 39 7.87 7.29 -3.14
C ALA A 39 7.88 5.77 -3.34
N ALA A 40 8.50 5.26 -4.40
CA ALA A 40 8.67 3.83 -4.64
C ALA A 40 9.54 3.17 -3.57
N GLU A 41 10.65 3.80 -3.18
CA GLU A 41 11.53 3.30 -2.10
C GLU A 41 10.78 3.19 -0.77
N ILE A 42 10.15 4.28 -0.33
CA ILE A 42 9.37 4.31 0.92
C ILE A 42 8.25 3.26 0.88
N SER A 43 7.58 3.11 -0.27
CA SER A 43 6.51 2.12 -0.45
C SER A 43 7.02 0.68 -0.31
N GLY A 44 8.16 0.38 -0.92
CA GLY A 44 8.79 -0.94 -0.84
C GLY A 44 9.16 -1.31 0.59
N LEU A 45 9.77 -0.39 1.34
CA LEU A 45 10.10 -0.59 2.75
C LEU A 45 8.86 -0.91 3.60
N ARG A 46 7.76 -0.17 3.39
CA ARG A 46 6.49 -0.40 4.10
C ARG A 46 5.84 -1.73 3.73
N LEU A 47 5.91 -2.14 2.47
CA LEU A 47 5.39 -3.44 2.01
C LEU A 47 6.12 -4.59 2.68
N ILE A 48 7.45 -4.51 2.77
CA ILE A 48 8.27 -5.53 3.42
C ILE A 48 7.93 -5.64 4.91
N ASP A 49 7.82 -4.50 5.62
CA ASP A 49 7.43 -4.45 7.04
C ASP A 49 6.02 -5.03 7.27
N ALA A 50 5.04 -4.66 6.44
CA ALA A 50 3.69 -5.20 6.53
C ALA A 50 3.65 -6.72 6.29
N ALA A 51 4.40 -7.22 5.30
CA ALA A 51 4.49 -8.65 5.01
C ALA A 51 5.12 -9.43 6.17
N ASP A 52 6.17 -8.89 6.79
CA ASP A 52 6.80 -9.49 7.96
C ASP A 52 5.82 -9.58 9.14
N LYS A 53 5.07 -8.50 9.41
CA LYS A 53 4.02 -8.48 10.44
C LYS A 53 2.90 -9.49 10.16
N ALA A 54 2.47 -9.61 8.91
CA ALA A 54 1.43 -10.55 8.51
C ALA A 54 1.86 -12.02 8.69
N ARG A 55 3.15 -12.33 8.47
CA ARG A 55 3.72 -13.68 8.68
C ARG A 55 3.84 -14.04 10.16
N LYS A 56 4.25 -13.08 10.99
CA LYS A 56 4.50 -13.29 12.43
C LYS A 56 3.24 -13.46 13.28
N ARG A 57 2.05 -13.19 12.72
CA ARG A 57 0.77 -13.30 13.45
C ARG A 57 0.21 -14.74 13.46
N PHE A 58 0.97 -15.73 13.02
CA PHE A 58 0.70 -17.17 13.16
C PHE A 58 1.81 -17.85 13.95
#